data_AF-A0ABD4VDY8-F1
#
_entry.id   AF-A0ABD4VDY8-F1
#
_cell.length_a   1.000
_cell.length_b   1.000
_cell.length_c   1.000
_cell.angle_alpha   90.00
_cell.angle_beta   90.00
_cell.angle_gamma   90.00
#
_symmetry.space_group_name_H-M   'P 1'
#
loop_
_entity.id
_entity.type
_entity.pdbx_description
1 polymer ?
#
loop_
_entity_poly.entity_id
_entity_poly.type
_entity_poly.pdbx_seq_one_letter_code
_entity_poly.pdbx_strand_id
1 'polypeptide(L)'
;MSDTRTDAGTPEPFVDSSCYEVSLFPRDHDARRYFTITIEWRGENQWAVLDGHYCLGVDGEWEYEPLPSAREEGWLETHRFDLDTAQRLARNAAPHLVVNGRTALDAYRASPPAHVGGGANAEDCPACHGTNPDYPFICPGPAS
;
A
#
# COMPACT_ATOMS: atom_id res chain seq x y z
N MET A 1 -28.57 29.33 44.50
CA MET A 1 -27.20 28.78 44.35
C MET A 1 -27.23 27.95 43.08
N SER A 2 -26.83 28.55 41.96
CA SER A 2 -26.83 27.88 40.65
C SER A 2 -25.46 27.25 40.45
N ASP A 3 -25.45 25.92 40.40
CA ASP A 3 -24.28 25.09 40.22
C ASP A 3 -23.86 25.14 38.74
N THR A 4 -22.71 25.77 38.47
CA THR A 4 -22.19 25.91 37.10
C THR A 4 -21.27 24.74 36.85
N ARG A 5 -21.81 23.68 36.25
CA ARG A 5 -20.99 22.54 35.80
C ARG A 5 -20.12 23.01 34.64
N THR A 6 -18.83 23.20 34.90
CA THR A 6 -17.80 23.44 33.88
C THR A 6 -17.79 22.27 32.91
N ASP A 7 -18.26 22.51 31.69
CA ASP A 7 -18.07 21.61 30.57
C ASP A 7 -16.59 21.67 30.20
N ALA A 8 -15.79 20.73 30.72
CA ALA A 8 -14.41 20.57 30.33
C ALA A 8 -14.42 20.12 28.87
N GLY A 9 -14.22 21.07 27.94
CA GLY A 9 -14.36 20.86 26.51
C GLY A 9 -13.66 19.58 26.03
N THR A 10 -14.25 18.92 25.04
CA THR A 10 -13.73 17.68 24.48
C THR A 10 -12.28 17.86 23.98
N PRO A 11 -11.33 17.03 24.42
CA PRO A 11 -9.94 17.13 23.97
C PRO A 11 -9.81 16.81 22.48
N GLU A 12 -8.81 17.40 21.82
CA GLU A 12 -8.48 17.14 20.42
C GLU A 12 -7.90 15.71 20.26
N PRO A 13 -8.39 14.91 19.29
CA PRO A 13 -7.89 13.57 19.05
C PRO A 13 -6.53 13.59 18.33
N PHE A 14 -5.66 12.64 18.67
CA PHE A 14 -4.42 12.38 17.94
C PHE A 14 -4.68 11.51 16.70
N VAL A 15 -3.97 11.80 15.61
CA VAL A 15 -4.02 11.02 14.37
C VAL A 15 -2.61 10.52 14.06
N ASP A 16 -2.49 9.23 13.80
CA ASP A 16 -1.26 8.59 13.38
C ASP A 16 -1.53 7.61 12.23
N SER A 17 -0.51 7.32 11.44
CA SER A 17 -0.59 6.33 10.36
C SER A 17 -0.37 4.94 10.95
N SER A 18 -1.33 4.05 10.77
CA SER A 18 -1.24 2.65 11.22
C SER A 18 -1.23 1.64 10.07
N CYS A 19 -1.48 2.09 8.84
CA CYS A 19 -1.54 1.24 7.66
C CYS A 19 -1.14 2.02 6.39
N TYR A 20 -0.36 1.38 5.52
CA TYR A 20 -0.07 1.83 4.17
C TYR A 20 -0.46 0.76 3.15
N GLU A 21 -0.88 1.17 1.97
CA GLU A 21 -1.18 0.27 0.85
C GLU A 21 -0.11 0.38 -0.24
N VAL A 22 0.34 -0.76 -0.76
CA VAL A 22 1.30 -0.84 -1.86
C VAL A 22 0.69 -1.65 -3.01
N SER A 23 0.59 -1.04 -4.19
CA SER A 23 0.05 -1.67 -5.39
C SER A 23 0.68 -1.07 -6.65
N LEU A 24 0.75 -1.86 -7.73
CA LEU A 24 1.05 -1.36 -9.07
C LEU A 24 -0.12 -0.60 -9.70
N PHE A 25 -1.33 -0.78 -9.19
CA PHE A 25 -2.53 -0.18 -9.74
C PHE A 25 -2.88 1.14 -9.04
N PRO A 26 -3.30 2.19 -9.78
CA PRO A 26 -3.85 3.42 -9.22
C PRO A 26 -5.01 3.16 -8.26
N ARG A 27 -5.26 4.11 -7.35
CA ARG A 27 -6.24 3.99 -6.26
C ARG A 27 -7.64 3.58 -6.73
N ASP A 28 -8.04 4.05 -7.90
CA ASP A 28 -9.37 3.90 -8.50
C ASP A 28 -9.48 2.72 -9.49
N HIS A 29 -8.41 1.96 -9.72
CA HIS A 29 -8.42 0.86 -10.66
C HIS A 29 -9.00 -0.43 -10.04
N ASP A 30 -9.94 -1.08 -10.72
CA ASP A 30 -10.68 -2.26 -10.22
C ASP A 30 -9.78 -3.41 -9.76
N ALA A 31 -8.66 -3.64 -10.44
CA ALA A 31 -7.71 -4.69 -10.09
C ALA A 31 -6.95 -4.43 -8.77
N ARG A 32 -6.89 -3.17 -8.30
CA ARG A 32 -6.12 -2.79 -7.11
C ARG A 32 -6.49 -3.62 -5.90
N ARG A 33 -7.79 -3.85 -5.67
CA ARG A 33 -8.29 -4.60 -4.50
C ARG A 33 -7.78 -6.04 -4.40
N TYR A 34 -7.31 -6.61 -5.52
CA TYR A 34 -6.77 -7.97 -5.57
C TYR A 34 -5.25 -8.01 -5.49
N PHE A 35 -4.59 -6.93 -5.90
CA PHE A 35 -3.13 -6.84 -5.98
C PHE A 35 -2.63 -5.69 -5.10
N THR A 36 -2.95 -5.73 -3.81
CA THR A 36 -2.50 -4.75 -2.83
C THR A 36 -1.90 -5.47 -1.62
N ILE A 37 -0.69 -5.06 -1.26
CA ILE A 37 -0.03 -5.41 0.00
C ILE A 37 -0.36 -4.32 1.02
N THR A 38 -0.66 -4.69 2.26
CA THR A 38 -0.74 -3.72 3.37
C THR A 38 0.53 -3.76 4.21
N ILE A 39 0.93 -2.59 4.72
CA ILE A 39 2.00 -2.44 5.70
C ILE A 39 1.34 -1.94 6.97
N GLU A 40 1.22 -2.79 7.98
CA GLU A 40 0.45 -2.50 9.19
C GLU A 40 1.34 -2.37 10.41
N TRP A 41 1.07 -1.35 11.23
CA TRP A 41 1.76 -1.13 12.49
C TRP A 41 1.38 -2.19 13.51
N ARG A 42 2.39 -2.69 14.24
CA ARG A 42 2.24 -3.77 15.24
C ARG A 42 2.71 -3.38 16.64
N GLY A 43 3.05 -2.10 16.86
CA GLY A 43 3.62 -1.59 18.12
C GLY A 43 5.10 -1.26 17.99
N GLU A 44 5.65 -0.44 18.89
CA GLU A 44 7.11 -0.28 19.10
C GLU A 44 7.97 -0.06 17.83
N ASN A 45 7.49 0.75 16.88
CA ASN A 45 8.10 0.97 15.56
C ASN A 45 8.24 -0.29 14.67
N GLN A 46 7.53 -1.36 15.00
CA GLN A 46 7.46 -2.57 14.23
C GLN A 46 6.26 -2.58 13.30
N TRP A 47 6.51 -2.97 12.06
CA TRP A 47 5.56 -3.06 10.96
C TRP A 47 5.59 -4.46 10.36
N ALA A 48 4.44 -4.95 9.95
CA ALA A 48 4.30 -6.20 9.21
C ALA A 48 3.88 -5.90 7.76
N VAL A 49 4.41 -6.66 6.81
CA VAL A 49 4.04 -6.60 5.40
C VAL A 49 3.09 -7.76 5.12
N LEU A 50 1.90 -7.47 4.60
CA LEU A 50 0.77 -8.41 4.60
C LEU A 50 0.12 -8.57 3.22
N ASP A 51 -0.26 -9.82 2.93
CA ASP A 51 -1.23 -10.19 1.92
C ASP A 51 -2.34 -11.01 2.60
N GLY A 52 -3.44 -10.32 2.96
CA GLY A 52 -4.50 -10.89 3.77
C GLY A 52 -4.01 -11.37 5.14
N HIS A 53 -3.94 -12.69 5.34
CA HIS A 53 -3.49 -13.32 6.59
C HIS A 53 -2.03 -13.77 6.57
N TYR A 54 -1.31 -13.53 5.48
CA TYR A 54 0.08 -13.92 5.32
C TYR A 54 0.99 -12.72 5.59
N CYS A 55 2.08 -12.94 6.34
CA CYS A 55 3.16 -12.01 6.54
C CYS A 55 4.32 -12.35 5.60
N LEU A 56 4.94 -11.33 5.02
CA LEU A 56 6.18 -11.49 4.26
C LEU A 56 7.37 -11.57 5.22
N GLY A 57 8.14 -12.65 5.12
CA GLY A 57 9.40 -12.82 5.82
C GLY A 57 10.53 -12.02 5.19
N VAL A 58 11.63 -11.84 5.94
CA VAL A 58 12.86 -11.18 5.46
C VAL A 58 13.51 -11.90 4.28
N ASP A 59 13.25 -13.20 4.14
CA ASP A 59 13.70 -14.04 3.03
C ASP A 59 12.85 -13.90 1.76
N GLY A 60 11.72 -13.18 1.84
CA GLY A 60 10.79 -12.96 0.75
C GLY A 60 9.69 -14.02 0.62
N GLU A 61 9.61 -14.98 1.55
CA GLU A 61 8.56 -15.98 1.58
C GLU A 61 7.32 -15.49 2.35
N TRP A 62 6.15 -15.98 1.95
CA TRP A 62 4.87 -15.64 2.61
C TRP A 62 4.49 -16.73 3.61
N GLU A 63 4.35 -16.35 4.88
CA GLU A 63 3.95 -17.24 5.96
C GLU A 63 2.64 -16.81 6.59
N TYR A 64 1.77 -17.76 6.94
CA TYR A 64 0.54 -17.45 7.66
C TYR A 64 0.86 -16.89 9.05
N GLU A 65 0.23 -15.79 9.44
CA GLU A 65 0.50 -15.17 10.75
C GLU A 65 0.06 -16.10 11.91
N PRO A 66 0.98 -16.51 12.80
CA PRO A 66 0.61 -17.37 13.93
C PRO A 66 -0.35 -16.65 14.88
N LEU A 67 -1.07 -17.45 15.68
CA LEU A 67 -1.80 -16.93 16.84
C LEU A 67 -0.84 -16.14 17.74
N PRO A 68 -1.29 -15.06 18.41
CA PRO A 68 -0.41 -14.23 19.22
C PRO A 68 0.44 -15.01 20.25
N SER A 69 -0.12 -16.08 20.84
CA SER A 69 0.58 -16.93 21.82
C SER A 69 1.59 -17.91 21.20
N ALA A 70 1.57 -18.09 19.88
CA ALA A 70 2.46 -18.98 19.14
C ALA A 70 3.51 -18.20 18.32
N ARG A 71 3.53 -16.86 18.41
CA ARG A 71 4.57 -16.02 17.78
C ARG A 71 5.78 -16.03 18.68
N GLU A 72 6.72 -16.91 18.35
CA GLU A 72 8.02 -16.95 19.00
C GLU A 72 8.87 -15.74 18.58
N GLU A 73 9.86 -15.38 19.40
CA GLU A 73 10.74 -14.22 19.16
C GLU A 73 11.43 -14.30 17.79
N GLY A 74 11.93 -15.47 17.41
CA GLY A 74 12.56 -15.68 16.11
C GLY A 74 11.61 -15.46 14.92
N TRP A 75 10.31 -15.71 15.08
CA TRP A 75 9.33 -15.38 14.03
C TRP A 75 9.11 -13.86 13.94
N LEU A 76 9.08 -13.16 15.07
CA LEU A 76 8.96 -11.71 15.08
C LEU A 76 10.18 -11.04 14.44
N GLU A 77 11.39 -11.51 14.73
CA GLU A 77 12.63 -10.99 14.12
C GLU A 77 12.63 -11.06 12.59
N THR A 78 11.97 -12.07 12.01
CA THR A 78 11.93 -12.26 10.55
C THR A 78 10.72 -11.63 9.87
N HIS A 79 9.68 -11.21 10.63
CA HIS A 79 8.41 -10.70 10.09
C HIS A 79 7.97 -9.34 10.68
N ARG A 80 8.83 -8.69 11.45
CA ARG A 80 8.60 -7.36 12.03
C ARG A 80 9.77 -6.46 11.68
N PHE A 81 9.46 -5.36 11.01
CA PHE A 81 10.45 -4.48 10.43
C PHE A 81 10.24 -3.04 10.89
N ASP A 82 11.29 -2.23 10.78
CA ASP A 82 11.09 -0.79 10.70
C ASP A 82 10.28 -0.42 9.44
N LEU A 83 9.70 0.79 9.42
CA LEU A 83 8.83 1.22 8.32
C LEU A 83 9.55 1.27 6.96
N ASP A 84 10.82 1.70 6.91
CA ASP A 84 11.57 1.81 5.65
C ASP A 84 11.82 0.43 5.05
N THR A 85 12.26 -0.51 5.88
CA THR A 85 12.45 -1.90 5.50
C THR A 85 11.13 -2.53 5.05
N ALA A 86 10.03 -2.32 5.77
CA ALA A 86 8.71 -2.81 5.37
C ALA A 86 8.26 -2.24 4.01
N GLN A 87 8.46 -0.94 3.78
CA GLN A 87 8.15 -0.31 2.48
C GLN A 87 9.00 -0.88 1.35
N ARG A 88 10.29 -1.10 1.57
CA ARG A 88 11.19 -1.71 0.58
C ARG A 88 10.74 -3.13 0.22
N LEU A 89 10.48 -3.96 1.22
CA LEU A 89 10.02 -5.34 1.03
C LEU A 89 8.68 -5.38 0.29
N ALA A 90 7.69 -4.58 0.71
CA ALA A 90 6.39 -4.50 0.06
C ALA A 90 6.48 -4.05 -1.41
N ARG A 91 7.31 -3.05 -1.72
CA ARG A 91 7.52 -2.59 -3.11
C ARG A 91 8.16 -3.65 -3.99
N ASN A 92 9.10 -4.42 -3.44
CA ASN A 92 9.73 -5.53 -4.15
C ASN A 92 8.75 -6.68 -4.38
N ALA A 93 7.90 -6.99 -3.41
CA ALA A 93 6.94 -8.09 -3.50
C ALA A 93 5.71 -7.76 -4.36
N ALA A 94 5.26 -6.50 -4.40
CA ALA A 94 4.02 -6.10 -5.07
C ALA A 94 3.88 -6.57 -6.53
N PRO A 95 4.91 -6.50 -7.41
CA PRO A 95 4.83 -7.02 -8.77
C PRO A 95 4.58 -8.53 -8.87
N HIS A 96 4.90 -9.27 -7.80
CA HIS A 96 4.93 -10.73 -7.78
C HIS A 96 3.71 -11.35 -7.07
N LEU A 97 2.81 -10.56 -6.50
CA LEU A 97 1.54 -11.08 -5.96
C LEU A 97 0.79 -11.88 -7.03
N VAL A 98 0.32 -13.09 -6.69
CA VAL A 98 -0.36 -13.99 -7.61
C VAL A 98 -1.83 -14.12 -7.25
N VAL A 99 -2.71 -13.76 -8.18
CA VAL A 99 -4.16 -13.97 -8.05
C VAL A 99 -4.65 -14.74 -9.27
N ASN A 100 -5.35 -15.85 -9.04
CA ASN A 100 -5.86 -16.74 -10.11
C ASN A 100 -4.78 -17.14 -11.13
N GLY A 101 -3.56 -17.37 -10.67
CA GLY A 101 -2.42 -17.80 -11.51
C GLY A 101 -1.78 -16.69 -12.36
N ARG A 102 -2.10 -15.41 -12.12
CA ARG A 102 -1.46 -14.27 -12.77
C ARG A 102 -0.76 -13.39 -11.75
N THR A 103 0.44 -12.91 -12.08
CA THR A 103 1.12 -11.92 -11.25
C THR A 103 0.45 -10.55 -11.37
N ALA A 104 0.64 -9.68 -10.37
CA ALA A 104 0.21 -8.28 -10.46
C ALA A 104 0.82 -7.57 -11.67
N LEU A 105 2.08 -7.87 -12.00
CA LEU A 105 2.75 -7.32 -13.18
C LEU A 105 2.12 -7.79 -14.49
N ASP A 106 1.74 -9.06 -14.59
CA ASP A 106 1.04 -9.58 -15.78
C ASP A 106 -0.34 -8.93 -15.92
N ALA A 107 -1.07 -8.81 -14.82
CA ALA A 107 -2.37 -8.14 -14.80
C ALA A 107 -2.24 -6.65 -15.20
N TYR A 108 -1.23 -5.96 -14.69
CA TYR A 108 -0.93 -4.57 -15.02
C TYR A 108 -0.61 -4.40 -16.50
N ARG A 109 0.21 -5.28 -17.08
CA ARG A 109 0.55 -5.25 -18.52
C ARG A 109 -0.65 -5.54 -19.41
N ALA A 110 -1.57 -6.40 -18.97
CA ALA A 110 -2.78 -6.72 -19.71
C ALA A 110 -3.84 -5.61 -19.66
N SER A 111 -3.83 -4.79 -18.61
CA SER A 111 -4.78 -3.71 -18.39
C SER A 111 -4.11 -2.53 -17.67
N PRO A 112 -3.22 -1.79 -18.34
CA PRO A 112 -2.59 -0.63 -17.74
C PRO A 112 -3.64 0.48 -17.54
N PRO A 113 -3.39 1.45 -16.64
CA PRO A 113 -4.24 2.62 -16.51
C PRO A 113 -4.42 3.31 -17.87
N ALA A 114 -5.62 3.83 -18.14
CA ALA A 114 -5.90 4.50 -19.40
C ALA A 114 -5.32 5.94 -19.39
N HIS A 115 -4.78 6.37 -20.53
CA HIS A 115 -4.43 7.78 -20.72
C HIS A 115 -5.69 8.63 -20.82
N VAL A 116 -5.75 9.72 -20.05
CA VAL A 116 -6.89 10.64 -20.04
C VAL A 116 -7.00 11.44 -21.35
N GLY A 117 -5.86 11.86 -21.92
CA GLY A 117 -5.81 12.62 -23.17
C GLY A 117 -6.39 14.04 -23.08
N GLY A 118 -6.84 14.59 -24.22
CA GLY A 118 -7.59 15.86 -24.25
C GLY A 118 -6.81 17.11 -23.86
N GLY A 119 -5.47 17.08 -23.93
CA GLY A 119 -4.63 18.18 -23.47
C GLY A 119 -4.48 18.24 -21.93
N ALA A 120 -4.91 17.20 -21.21
CA ALA A 120 -4.68 17.08 -19.79
C ALA A 120 -3.17 17.04 -19.47
N ASN A 121 -2.82 17.58 -18.31
CA ASN A 121 -1.46 17.50 -17.80
C ASN A 121 -1.07 16.03 -17.61
N ALA A 122 0.12 15.66 -18.08
CA ALA A 122 0.65 14.30 -17.92
C ALA A 122 0.83 13.95 -16.43
N GLU A 123 1.12 14.92 -15.56
CA GLU A 123 1.25 14.70 -14.10
C GLU A 123 -0.04 14.18 -13.44
N ASP A 124 -1.19 14.59 -13.97
CA ASP A 124 -2.52 14.22 -13.46
C ASP A 124 -3.06 12.95 -14.14
N CYS A 125 -2.39 12.45 -15.18
CA CYS A 125 -2.83 11.28 -15.93
C CYS A 125 -2.35 9.99 -15.25
N PRO A 126 -3.25 9.08 -14.80
CA PRO A 126 -2.87 7.85 -14.11
C PRO A 126 -1.89 6.97 -14.90
N ALA A 127 -1.98 7.00 -16.23
CA ALA A 127 -1.10 6.25 -17.15
C ALA A 127 0.26 6.91 -17.41
N CYS A 128 0.41 8.21 -17.12
CA CYS A 128 1.66 8.95 -17.31
C CYS A 128 2.46 9.07 -16.00
N HIS A 129 1.86 8.73 -14.86
CA HIS A 129 2.48 8.88 -13.55
C HIS A 129 3.84 8.14 -13.48
N GLY A 130 4.91 8.89 -13.18
CA GLY A 130 6.28 8.36 -13.10
C GLY A 130 6.99 8.15 -14.45
N THR A 131 6.34 8.42 -15.58
CA THR A 131 6.91 8.32 -16.95
C THR A 131 6.76 9.61 -17.76
N ASN A 132 6.46 10.74 -17.08
CA ASN A 132 6.21 12.03 -17.70
C ASN A 132 7.38 12.47 -18.62
N PRO A 133 7.13 12.88 -19.87
CA PRO A 133 8.16 13.37 -20.80
C PRO A 133 8.69 14.75 -20.37
N ASP A 134 9.79 15.23 -20.96
CA ASP A 134 10.25 16.60 -20.74
C ASP A 134 9.21 17.65 -21.21
N TYR A 135 9.24 18.84 -20.60
CA TYR A 135 8.29 19.92 -20.87
C TYR A 135 8.16 20.27 -22.38
N PRO A 136 6.94 20.52 -22.90
CA PRO A 136 5.64 20.56 -22.20
C PRO A 136 5.01 19.18 -21.94
N PHE A 137 4.56 18.98 -20.70
CA PHE A 137 4.03 17.72 -20.14
C PHE A 137 2.57 17.44 -20.55
N ILE A 138 2.28 17.27 -21.84
CA ILE A 138 0.92 16.95 -22.29
C ILE A 138 0.72 15.43 -22.39
N CYS A 139 -0.38 14.94 -21.80
CA CYS A 139 -0.77 13.54 -21.92
C CYS A 139 -1.05 13.18 -23.41
N PRO A 140 -0.43 12.11 -23.95
CA PRO A 140 -0.59 11.75 -25.37
C PRO A 140 -2.01 11.28 -25.72
N GLY A 141 -2.81 10.90 -24.71
CA GLY A 141 -4.13 10.31 -24.91
C GLY A 141 -4.09 8.81 -25.23
N PRO A 142 -5.25 8.19 -25.41
CA PRO A 142 -5.35 6.76 -25.68
C PRO A 142 -4.65 6.39 -26.99
N ALA A 143 -4.01 5.21 -27.02
CA ALA A 143 -3.44 4.66 -28.25
C ALA A 143 -4.56 4.44 -29.29
N SER A 144 -4.36 4.94 -30.50
CA SER A 144 -5.28 4.79 -31.64
C SER A 144 -5.28 3.39 -32.22
#